data_AF-A0A0N9HVG3-F1
#
_entry.id   AF-A0A0N9HVG3-F1
#
_cell.length_a   1.000
_cell.length_b   1.000
_cell.length_c   1.000
_cell.angle_alpha   90.00
_cell.angle_beta   90.00
_cell.angle_gamma   90.00
#
_symmetry.space_group_name_H-M   'P 1'
#
loop_
_entity.id
_entity.type
_entity.pdbx_description
1 polymer ?
#
loop_
_entity_poly.entity_id
_entity_poly.type
_entity_poly.pdbx_seq_one_letter_code
_entity_poly.pdbx_strand_id
1 'polypeptide(L)'
;MKLAPLRLATVAAFTLAPLLALGATASAAVQTINYQVRASALGQTAELVLNQDIDSTAPASVAPGGAVKVTIDPAPNTVPSSGGGYQIREIKTIALKMPIPANATFVSASVSGGSGLGSAAPAIGREGNDVVLKVAGPLKGGAAFELPTVTLNLTAGSSGKIESRLGGTGYDAPGLTFTAVIIALGFPVNAASVAYPNPSPVLTSTTIG
;
A
#
# COMPACT_ATOMS: atom_id res chain seq x y z
N MET A 1 -50.55 62.69 24.65
CA MET A 1 -49.59 62.83 23.53
C MET A 1 -49.22 61.42 23.08
N LYS A 2 -49.78 60.91 21.97
CA LYS A 2 -49.10 60.70 20.65
C LYS A 2 -47.76 59.95 20.82
N LEU A 3 -47.46 58.78 20.25
CA LEU A 3 -47.93 58.07 19.03
C LEU A 3 -47.74 56.53 19.18
N ALA A 4 -48.60 55.75 18.50
CA ALA A 4 -48.21 54.51 17.79
C ALA A 4 -47.98 54.91 16.30
N PRO A 5 -47.27 54.17 15.39
CA PRO A 5 -47.33 52.71 15.21
C PRO A 5 -46.07 52.03 14.58
N LEU A 6 -46.23 50.74 14.24
CA LEU A 6 -45.82 50.08 12.98
C LEU A 6 -44.79 48.95 13.04
N ARG A 7 -45.23 47.85 12.42
CA ARG A 7 -44.65 46.52 12.18
C ARG A 7 -43.37 46.55 11.34
N LEU A 8 -42.49 45.57 11.53
CA LEU A 8 -41.93 44.81 10.40
C LEU A 8 -41.48 43.41 10.84
N ALA A 9 -42.13 42.39 10.27
CA ALA A 9 -41.63 41.03 10.26
C ALA A 9 -40.46 40.96 9.28
N THR A 10 -39.37 40.29 9.66
CA THR A 10 -38.32 39.92 8.71
C THR A 10 -38.04 38.43 8.85
N VAL A 11 -38.55 37.69 7.88
CA VAL A 11 -38.23 36.29 7.59
C VAL A 11 -36.75 36.26 7.17
N ALA A 12 -35.89 35.72 8.02
CA ALA A 12 -34.54 35.36 7.60
C ALA A 12 -34.63 34.05 6.80
N ALA A 13 -34.44 34.18 5.49
CA ALA A 13 -34.40 33.06 4.56
C ALA A 13 -33.26 32.09 4.92
N PHE A 14 -33.60 30.83 5.15
CA PHE A 14 -32.64 29.72 5.16
C PHE A 14 -32.13 29.52 3.73
N THR A 15 -30.94 30.03 3.41
CA THR A 15 -30.23 29.64 2.19
C THR A 15 -29.51 28.31 2.46
N LEU A 16 -30.15 27.22 2.06
CA LEU A 16 -29.52 25.90 2.01
C LEU A 16 -28.50 25.90 0.85
N ALA A 17 -27.25 26.23 1.15
CA ALA A 17 -26.16 26.02 0.20
C ALA A 17 -25.86 24.51 0.15
N PRO A 18 -25.79 23.87 -1.04
CA PRO A 18 -25.24 22.53 -1.14
C PRO A 18 -23.73 22.65 -0.89
N LEU A 19 -23.30 22.32 0.33
CA LEU A 19 -21.89 22.02 0.58
C LEU A 19 -21.54 20.79 -0.27
N LEU A 20 -20.85 21.04 -1.38
CA LEU A 20 -20.04 20.03 -2.04
C LEU A 20 -19.01 19.56 -0.99
N ALA A 21 -19.31 18.45 -0.33
CA ALA A 21 -18.40 17.77 0.57
C ALA A 21 -17.23 17.22 -0.25
N LEU A 22 -16.22 18.04 -0.52
CA LEU A 22 -14.90 17.52 -0.86
C LEU A 22 -14.44 16.76 0.38
N GLY A 23 -14.50 15.42 0.32
CA GLY A 23 -13.99 14.57 1.39
C GLY A 23 -12.54 14.94 1.65
N ALA A 24 -12.25 15.43 2.85
CA ALA A 24 -10.88 15.72 3.26
C ALA A 24 -10.08 14.41 3.16
N THR A 25 -9.02 14.42 2.36
CA THR A 25 -8.06 13.32 2.30
C THR A 25 -7.32 13.29 3.63
N ALA A 26 -7.46 12.20 4.38
CA ALA A 26 -6.59 11.93 5.51
C ALA A 26 -5.29 11.33 4.97
N SER A 27 -4.17 12.02 5.24
CA SER A 27 -2.85 11.40 5.11
C SER A 27 -2.56 10.66 6.40
N ALA A 28 -2.17 9.39 6.30
CA ALA A 28 -1.49 8.76 7.41
C ALA A 28 -0.07 9.33 7.50
N ALA A 29 0.52 9.33 8.70
CA ALA A 29 1.96 9.60 8.80
C ALA A 29 2.72 8.48 8.06
N VAL A 30 3.88 8.83 7.49
CA VAL A 30 4.79 7.84 6.88
C VAL A 30 5.08 6.74 7.90
N GLN A 31 4.96 5.48 7.47
CA GLN A 31 5.12 4.31 8.33
C GLN A 31 6.29 3.45 7.85
N THR A 32 7.17 3.07 8.77
CA THR A 32 8.20 2.07 8.50
C THR A 32 7.62 0.67 8.68
N ILE A 33 7.52 -0.07 7.58
CA ILE A 33 7.09 -1.46 7.58
C ILE A 33 8.31 -2.36 7.81
N ASN A 34 8.22 -3.19 8.84
CA ASN A 34 9.26 -4.16 9.19
C ASN A 34 8.84 -5.54 8.66
N TYR A 35 9.39 -5.92 7.51
CA TYR A 35 9.19 -7.25 6.94
C TYR A 35 10.13 -8.26 7.58
N GLN A 36 9.57 -9.36 8.10
CA GLN A 36 10.32 -10.55 8.43
C GLN A 36 10.50 -11.36 7.16
N VAL A 37 11.74 -11.55 6.73
CA VAL A 37 12.09 -12.19 5.47
C VAL A 37 12.76 -13.52 5.76
N ARG A 38 12.32 -14.57 5.08
CA ARG A 38 12.99 -15.86 5.03
C ARG A 38 13.41 -16.14 3.60
N ALA A 39 14.70 -16.32 3.39
CA ALA A 39 15.29 -16.66 2.10
C ALA A 39 15.89 -18.06 2.17
N SER A 40 15.61 -18.89 1.17
CA SER A 40 16.12 -20.27 1.11
C SER A 40 16.87 -20.53 -0.19
N ALA A 41 18.07 -21.08 -0.08
CA ALA A 41 18.93 -21.49 -1.19
C ALA A 41 19.86 -22.63 -0.75
N LEU A 42 20.19 -23.55 -1.66
CA LEU A 42 21.14 -24.64 -1.40
C LEU A 42 20.81 -25.49 -0.15
N GLY A 43 19.52 -25.68 0.14
CA GLY A 43 19.06 -26.39 1.35
C GLY A 43 19.26 -25.63 2.67
N GLN A 44 19.77 -24.39 2.61
CA GLN A 44 19.93 -23.50 3.76
C GLN A 44 18.84 -22.43 3.77
N THR A 45 18.56 -21.89 4.96
CA THR A 45 17.62 -20.79 5.16
C THR A 45 18.28 -19.70 5.98
N ALA A 46 18.06 -18.46 5.59
CA ALA A 46 18.45 -17.27 6.32
C ALA A 46 17.22 -16.42 6.62
N GLU A 47 17.16 -15.86 7.82
CA GLU A 47 16.15 -14.87 8.19
C GLU A 47 16.79 -13.50 8.34
N LEU A 48 16.09 -12.46 7.87
CA LEU A 48 16.54 -11.08 7.89
C LEU A 48 15.35 -10.14 7.96
N VAL A 49 15.61 -8.89 8.34
CA VAL A 49 14.60 -7.84 8.36
C VAL A 49 14.79 -6.95 7.13
N LEU A 50 13.68 -6.65 6.45
CA LEU A 50 13.62 -5.62 5.42
C LEU A 50 12.74 -4.47 5.91
N ASN A 51 13.33 -3.28 5.98
CA ASN A 51 12.60 -2.06 6.29
C ASN A 51 12.15 -1.38 5.00
N GLN A 52 10.88 -0.98 4.95
CA GLN A 52 10.31 -0.22 3.85
C GLN A 52 9.44 0.91 4.41
N ASP A 53 9.83 2.15 4.16
CA ASP A 53 8.97 3.29 4.48
C ASP A 53 7.86 3.40 3.43
N ILE A 54 6.66 3.74 3.90
CA ILE A 54 5.47 3.87 3.07
C ILE A 54 4.72 5.12 3.48
N ASP A 55 4.43 5.97 2.51
CA ASP A 55 3.41 7.02 2.61
C ASP A 55 2.08 6.46 2.08
N SER A 56 0.97 6.74 2.78
CA SER A 56 -0.33 6.24 2.36
C SER A 56 -1.45 7.21 2.68
N THR A 57 -2.39 7.33 1.75
CA THR A 57 -3.50 8.28 1.87
C THR A 57 -4.83 7.64 1.54
N ALA A 58 -5.89 8.09 2.21
CA ALA A 58 -7.28 7.75 1.89
C ALA A 58 -8.22 8.85 2.44
N PRO A 59 -9.47 8.97 1.98
CA PRO A 59 -10.45 9.86 2.63
C PRO A 59 -10.58 9.56 4.12
N ALA A 60 -10.75 10.58 4.96
CA ALA A 60 -11.00 10.38 6.40
C ALA A 60 -12.36 9.71 6.65
N SER A 61 -13.36 10.07 5.84
CA SER A 61 -14.70 9.50 5.86
C SER A 61 -15.28 9.38 4.45
N VAL A 62 -16.30 8.54 4.32
CA VAL A 62 -17.04 8.30 3.09
C VAL A 62 -18.48 7.93 3.42
N ALA A 63 -19.44 8.37 2.61
CA ALA A 63 -20.82 7.91 2.73
C ALA A 63 -20.92 6.40 2.38
N PRO A 64 -21.93 5.69 2.89
CA PRO A 64 -22.22 4.32 2.47
C PRO A 64 -22.33 4.19 0.94
N GLY A 65 -21.67 3.19 0.35
CA GLY A 65 -21.62 3.02 -1.11
C GLY A 65 -20.76 4.05 -1.87
N GLY A 66 -20.10 4.98 -1.18
CA GLY A 66 -19.25 5.99 -1.81
C GLY A 66 -17.92 5.44 -2.31
N ALA A 67 -17.29 6.18 -3.22
CA ALA A 67 -15.98 5.82 -3.77
C ALA A 67 -14.86 6.13 -2.75
N VAL A 68 -13.95 5.17 -2.57
CA VAL A 68 -12.78 5.29 -1.71
C VAL A 68 -11.53 5.02 -2.53
N LYS A 69 -10.62 6.00 -2.56
CA LYS A 69 -9.31 5.88 -3.20
C LYS A 69 -8.26 5.73 -2.10
N VAL A 70 -7.52 4.62 -2.12
CA VAL A 70 -6.36 4.40 -1.25
C VAL A 70 -5.10 4.49 -2.09
N THR A 71 -4.12 5.30 -1.66
CA THR A 71 -2.77 5.30 -2.26
C THR A 71 -1.78 4.68 -1.29
N ILE A 72 -0.86 3.87 -1.82
CA ILE A 72 0.25 3.25 -1.09
C ILE A 72 1.51 3.59 -1.88
N ASP A 73 2.39 4.38 -1.29
CA ASP A 73 3.57 4.94 -1.92
C ASP A 73 4.84 4.51 -1.16
N PRO A 74 5.51 3.43 -1.61
CA PRO A 74 6.75 3.00 -0.98
C PRO A 74 7.87 3.99 -1.28
N ALA A 75 8.55 4.48 -0.24
CA ALA A 75 9.72 5.34 -0.40
C ALA A 75 10.88 4.62 -1.11
N PRO A 76 11.82 5.36 -1.71
CA PRO A 76 13.04 4.78 -2.26
C PRO A 76 13.79 3.91 -1.26
N ASN A 77 14.31 2.78 -1.73
CA ASN A 77 15.04 1.81 -0.94
C ASN A 77 16.27 1.31 -1.69
N THR A 78 17.15 0.56 -1.03
CA THR A 78 18.36 0.00 -1.64
C THR A 78 18.34 -1.51 -1.55
N VAL A 79 18.57 -2.20 -2.66
CA VAL A 79 18.77 -3.64 -2.63
C VAL A 79 20.05 -3.93 -1.84
N PRO A 80 20.03 -4.77 -0.79
CA PRO A 80 21.26 -5.11 -0.08
C PRO A 80 22.30 -5.72 -1.03
N SER A 81 23.57 -5.36 -0.89
CA SER A 81 24.67 -5.95 -1.67
C SER A 81 25.03 -7.37 -1.20
N SER A 82 24.59 -7.73 0.01
CA SER A 82 24.77 -9.06 0.61
C SER A 82 23.62 -9.41 1.54
N GLY A 83 23.36 -10.70 1.74
CA GLY A 83 22.37 -11.23 2.67
C GLY A 83 22.59 -12.72 2.93
N GLY A 84 22.34 -13.18 4.16
CA GLY A 84 22.51 -14.58 4.54
C GLY A 84 23.94 -15.12 4.34
N GLY A 85 24.96 -14.25 4.40
CA GLY A 85 26.37 -14.60 4.17
C GLY A 85 26.81 -14.64 2.70
N TYR A 86 25.94 -14.32 1.74
CA TYR A 86 26.25 -14.32 0.32
C TYR A 86 26.13 -12.93 -0.30
N GLN A 87 26.90 -12.68 -1.36
CA GLN A 87 26.71 -11.50 -2.21
C GLN A 87 25.37 -11.64 -2.97
N ILE A 88 24.56 -10.58 -2.93
CA ILE A 88 23.35 -10.48 -3.75
C ILE A 88 23.73 -9.84 -5.08
N ARG A 89 23.48 -10.56 -6.17
CA ARG A 89 23.69 -10.08 -7.53
C ARG A 89 22.51 -9.23 -8.01
N GLU A 90 21.28 -9.73 -7.84
CA GLU A 90 20.06 -9.03 -8.23
C GLU A 90 18.80 -9.65 -7.61
N ILE A 91 17.67 -8.94 -7.65
CA ILE A 91 16.32 -9.47 -7.43
C ILE A 91 15.62 -9.58 -8.79
N LYS A 92 14.99 -10.73 -9.08
CA LYS A 92 14.37 -11.03 -10.39
C LYS A 92 12.86 -10.88 -10.43
N THR A 93 12.19 -11.15 -9.33
CA THR A 93 10.72 -11.13 -9.25
C THR A 93 10.35 -10.54 -7.91
N ILE A 94 9.38 -9.64 -7.89
CA ILE A 94 8.74 -9.13 -6.68
C ILE A 94 7.24 -9.29 -6.87
N ALA A 95 6.56 -9.83 -5.86
CA ALA A 95 5.11 -9.81 -5.76
C ALA A 95 4.72 -9.29 -4.37
N LEU A 96 4.03 -8.15 -4.33
CA LEU A 96 3.52 -7.52 -3.12
C LEU A 96 2.00 -7.62 -3.10
N LYS A 97 1.46 -8.21 -2.04
CA LYS A 97 0.01 -8.39 -1.83
C LYS A 97 -0.54 -7.26 -0.97
N MET A 98 -1.70 -6.77 -1.37
CA MET A 98 -2.51 -5.82 -0.63
C MET A 98 -3.93 -6.41 -0.51
N PRO A 99 -4.31 -6.92 0.67
CA PRO A 99 -5.63 -7.47 0.88
C PRO A 99 -6.70 -6.42 0.59
N ILE A 100 -7.77 -6.82 -0.09
CA ILE A 100 -8.94 -5.95 -0.24
C ILE A 100 -9.50 -5.69 1.17
N PRO A 101 -9.61 -4.43 1.62
CA PRO A 101 -10.08 -4.12 2.95
C PRO A 101 -11.48 -4.69 3.23
N ALA A 102 -11.72 -5.09 4.47
CA ALA A 102 -13.08 -5.37 4.94
C ALA A 102 -13.96 -4.11 4.79
N ASN A 103 -15.27 -4.32 4.68
CA ASN A 103 -16.27 -3.25 4.46
C ASN A 103 -16.02 -2.43 3.17
N ALA A 104 -15.32 -2.99 2.19
CA ALA A 104 -15.13 -2.38 0.89
C ALA A 104 -15.24 -3.42 -0.24
N THR A 105 -15.67 -2.98 -1.42
CA THR A 105 -15.66 -3.79 -2.64
C THR A 105 -14.59 -3.25 -3.59
N PHE A 106 -13.78 -4.13 -4.16
CA PHE A 106 -12.76 -3.75 -5.13
C PHE A 106 -13.37 -3.33 -6.47
N VAL A 107 -12.96 -2.19 -7.00
CA VAL A 107 -13.35 -1.69 -8.33
C VAL A 107 -12.20 -1.85 -9.32
N SER A 108 -11.04 -1.27 -9.00
CA SER A 108 -9.84 -1.33 -9.86
C SER A 108 -8.57 -1.02 -9.08
N ALA A 109 -7.43 -1.32 -9.69
CA ALA A 109 -6.11 -0.92 -9.20
C ALA A 109 -5.28 -0.35 -10.35
N SER A 110 -4.37 0.55 -10.03
CA SER A 110 -3.42 1.13 -10.98
C SER A 110 -2.08 1.40 -10.30
N VAL A 111 -1.03 1.53 -11.11
CA VAL A 111 0.33 1.83 -10.68
C VAL A 111 0.87 3.03 -11.44
N SER A 112 1.71 3.82 -10.79
CA SER A 112 2.39 4.96 -11.40
C SER A 112 3.78 5.15 -10.79
N GLY A 113 4.70 5.74 -11.57
CA GLY A 113 6.05 6.01 -11.10
C GLY A 113 6.89 4.73 -10.91
N GLY A 114 7.74 4.74 -9.88
CA GLY A 114 8.77 3.73 -9.65
C GLY A 114 10.06 4.03 -10.41
N SER A 115 11.18 3.60 -9.85
CA SER A 115 12.53 3.87 -10.40
C SER A 115 13.50 2.73 -10.07
N GLY A 116 14.57 2.61 -10.86
CA GLY A 116 15.56 1.53 -10.66
C GLY A 116 15.02 0.10 -10.88
N LEU A 117 13.91 -0.04 -11.62
CA LEU A 117 13.24 -1.31 -11.90
C LEU A 117 13.76 -1.95 -13.19
N GLY A 118 13.34 -3.20 -13.45
CA GLY A 118 13.63 -3.88 -14.72
C GLY A 118 12.96 -3.22 -15.94
N SER A 119 13.26 -3.73 -17.14
CA SER A 119 12.73 -3.17 -18.40
C SER A 119 11.26 -3.48 -18.65
N ALA A 120 10.69 -4.49 -17.97
CA ALA A 120 9.27 -4.80 -18.08
C ALA A 120 8.46 -3.91 -17.13
N ALA A 121 7.35 -3.38 -17.65
CA ALA A 121 6.45 -2.54 -16.86
C ALA A 121 5.89 -3.32 -15.66
N PRO A 122 5.78 -2.67 -14.48
CA PRO A 122 5.06 -3.23 -13.34
C PRO A 122 3.62 -3.60 -13.71
N ALA A 123 3.17 -4.76 -13.24
CA ALA A 123 1.80 -5.22 -13.43
C ALA A 123 1.05 -5.18 -12.10
N ILE A 124 -0.23 -4.86 -12.14
CA ILE A 124 -1.10 -4.90 -10.96
C ILE A 124 -2.45 -5.51 -11.33
N GLY A 125 -2.98 -6.35 -10.45
CA GLY A 125 -4.27 -7.00 -10.68
C GLY A 125 -4.80 -7.68 -9.43
N ARG A 126 -6.09 -8.03 -9.46
CA ARG A 126 -6.72 -8.82 -8.40
C ARG A 126 -6.38 -10.30 -8.58
N GLU A 127 -5.91 -10.92 -7.51
CA GLU A 127 -5.66 -12.37 -7.43
C GLU A 127 -6.33 -12.88 -6.16
N GLY A 128 -7.46 -13.58 -6.31
CA GLY A 128 -8.28 -14.01 -5.18
C GLY A 128 -8.85 -12.81 -4.39
N ASN A 129 -8.48 -12.73 -3.12
CA ASN A 129 -8.90 -11.65 -2.21
C ASN A 129 -7.84 -10.54 -2.06
N ASP A 130 -6.74 -10.63 -2.79
CA ASP A 130 -5.66 -9.66 -2.77
C ASP A 130 -5.58 -8.89 -4.09
N VAL A 131 -5.07 -7.67 -4.02
CA VAL A 131 -4.49 -6.97 -5.16
C VAL A 131 -2.98 -7.20 -5.12
N VAL A 132 -2.40 -7.67 -6.21
CA VAL A 132 -0.99 -8.06 -6.28
C VAL A 132 -0.25 -7.15 -7.25
N LEU A 133 0.73 -6.41 -6.72
CA LEU A 133 1.73 -5.70 -7.50
C LEU A 133 2.84 -6.68 -7.87
N LYS A 134 3.14 -6.81 -9.16
CA LYS A 134 4.23 -7.62 -9.70
C LYS A 134 5.26 -6.72 -10.38
N VAL A 135 6.50 -6.82 -9.94
CA VAL A 135 7.64 -6.10 -10.53
C VAL A 135 8.67 -7.11 -11.00
N ALA A 136 9.07 -6.99 -12.26
CA ALA A 136 10.13 -7.80 -12.83
C ALA A 136 11.48 -7.11 -12.65
N GLY A 137 12.49 -7.90 -12.29
CA GLY A 137 13.87 -7.49 -12.24
C GLY A 137 14.51 -7.38 -13.62
N PRO A 138 15.83 -7.15 -13.69
CA PRO A 138 16.75 -7.21 -12.56
C PRO A 138 16.81 -5.92 -11.75
N LEU A 139 16.68 -6.02 -10.42
CA LEU A 139 17.09 -4.96 -9.48
C LEU A 139 18.46 -5.35 -8.92
N LYS A 140 19.52 -4.61 -9.27
CA LYS A 140 20.90 -5.00 -8.94
C LYS A 140 21.19 -4.88 -7.44
N GLY A 141 21.97 -5.81 -6.90
CA GLY A 141 22.46 -5.70 -5.52
C GLY A 141 23.26 -4.42 -5.33
N GLY A 142 22.98 -3.69 -4.24
CA GLY A 142 23.55 -2.38 -3.94
C GLY A 142 22.93 -1.20 -4.69
N ALA A 143 21.99 -1.43 -5.62
CA ALA A 143 21.34 -0.35 -6.35
C ALA A 143 20.14 0.20 -5.59
N ALA A 144 19.93 1.52 -5.71
CA ALA A 144 18.70 2.17 -5.30
C ALA A 144 17.55 1.78 -6.25
N PHE A 145 16.36 1.63 -5.68
CA PHE A 145 15.11 1.36 -6.40
C PHE A 145 13.94 1.99 -5.66
N GLU A 146 12.83 2.17 -6.37
CA GLU A 146 11.57 2.63 -5.80
C GLU A 146 10.45 1.83 -6.44
N LEU A 147 9.62 1.19 -5.63
CA LEU A 147 8.45 0.50 -6.13
C LEU A 147 7.41 1.52 -6.59
N PRO A 148 6.58 1.20 -7.60
CA PRO A 148 5.54 2.11 -8.04
C PRO A 148 4.53 2.41 -6.94
N THR A 149 4.03 3.64 -6.91
CA THR A 149 2.85 3.99 -6.13
C THR A 149 1.67 3.15 -6.61
N VAL A 150 0.96 2.51 -5.68
CA VAL A 150 -0.27 1.79 -5.96
C VAL A 150 -1.47 2.65 -5.61
N THR A 151 -2.45 2.72 -6.51
CA THR A 151 -3.77 3.28 -6.23
C THR A 151 -4.83 2.18 -6.29
N LEU A 152 -5.56 1.98 -5.19
CA LEU A 152 -6.73 1.11 -5.09
C LEU A 152 -8.00 1.94 -5.14
N ASN A 153 -8.91 1.60 -6.05
CA ASN A 153 -10.24 2.18 -6.12
C ASN A 153 -11.24 1.16 -5.56
N LEU A 154 -11.98 1.60 -4.55
CA LEU A 154 -12.90 0.78 -3.77
C LEU A 154 -14.27 1.46 -3.69
N THR A 155 -15.31 0.66 -3.43
CA THR A 155 -16.65 1.12 -3.04
C THR A 155 -16.87 0.79 -1.58
N ALA A 156 -17.25 1.79 -0.78
CA ALA A 156 -17.53 1.62 0.64
C ALA A 156 -18.75 0.72 0.89
N GLY A 157 -18.69 -0.04 1.98
CA GLY A 157 -19.82 -0.81 2.51
C GLY A 157 -20.89 0.07 3.16
N SER A 158 -21.69 -0.53 4.04
CA SER A 158 -22.84 0.14 4.69
C SER A 158 -22.46 0.97 5.92
N SER A 159 -21.48 0.51 6.71
CA SER A 159 -21.03 1.20 7.93
C SER A 159 -19.68 0.64 8.41
N GLY A 160 -19.07 1.30 9.40
CA GLY A 160 -17.84 0.84 10.04
C GLY A 160 -16.59 1.55 9.51
N LYS A 161 -15.49 0.81 9.39
CA LYS A 161 -14.20 1.33 8.90
C LYS A 161 -13.68 0.50 7.74
N ILE A 162 -12.99 1.18 6.84
CA ILE A 162 -12.18 0.60 5.77
C ILE A 162 -10.74 0.83 6.16
N GLU A 163 -10.02 -0.25 6.50
CA GLU A 163 -8.62 -0.18 6.91
C GLU A 163 -7.74 -0.88 5.90
N SER A 164 -6.82 -0.14 5.29
CA SER A 164 -5.85 -0.70 4.36
C SER A 164 -4.62 -1.23 5.10
N ARG A 165 -4.07 -2.34 4.60
CA ARG A 165 -2.88 -3.02 5.13
C ARG A 165 -2.10 -3.65 3.98
N LEU A 166 -0.84 -3.98 4.24
CA LEU A 166 -0.09 -4.90 3.39
C LEU A 166 -0.43 -6.34 3.79
N GLY A 167 -0.32 -7.25 2.83
CA GLY A 167 -0.61 -8.65 3.07
C GLY A 167 0.44 -9.33 3.92
N GLY A 168 0.14 -10.56 4.32
CA GLY A 168 1.07 -11.46 4.98
C GLY A 168 0.85 -11.56 6.48
N THR A 169 0.85 -12.79 7.00
CA THR A 169 0.69 -13.08 8.44
C THR A 169 1.76 -14.03 8.98
N GLY A 170 2.58 -14.59 8.10
CA GLY A 170 3.66 -15.52 8.42
C GLY A 170 4.37 -16.00 7.15
N TYR A 171 5.37 -16.85 7.30
CA TYR A 171 6.12 -17.37 6.16
C TYR A 171 5.30 -18.32 5.25
N ASP A 172 4.30 -19.00 5.80
CA ASP A 172 3.38 -19.88 5.04
C ASP A 172 2.25 -19.10 4.35
N ALA A 173 2.01 -17.86 4.78
CA ALA A 173 1.07 -16.94 4.18
C ALA A 173 1.77 -15.58 3.95
N PRO A 174 2.70 -15.49 2.99
CA PRO A 174 3.50 -14.29 2.79
C PRO A 174 2.73 -13.21 2.05
N GLY A 175 3.05 -11.98 2.39
CA GLY A 175 2.55 -10.76 1.75
C GLY A 175 3.50 -10.17 0.72
N LEU A 176 4.78 -10.48 0.85
CA LEU A 176 5.82 -10.11 -0.10
C LEU A 176 6.58 -11.37 -0.47
N THR A 177 6.74 -11.63 -1.77
CA THR A 177 7.63 -12.67 -2.26
C THR A 177 8.59 -12.10 -3.27
N PHE A 178 9.81 -12.61 -3.29
CA PHE A 178 10.78 -12.25 -4.30
C PHE A 178 11.81 -13.34 -4.51
N THR A 179 12.51 -13.30 -5.64
CA THR A 179 13.67 -14.19 -5.88
C THR A 179 14.93 -13.36 -5.95
N ALA A 180 15.79 -13.50 -4.94
CA ALA A 180 17.15 -12.98 -4.98
C ALA A 180 18.05 -13.95 -5.76
N VAL A 181 19.02 -13.44 -6.48
CA VAL A 181 20.12 -14.20 -7.06
C VAL A 181 21.35 -13.90 -6.24
N ILE A 182 21.86 -14.91 -5.55
CA ILE A 182 23.09 -14.82 -4.77
C ILE A 182 24.26 -15.41 -5.54
N ILE A 183 25.50 -15.05 -5.19
CA ILE A 183 26.70 -15.71 -5.67
C ILE A 183 27.19 -16.68 -4.60
N ALA A 184 27.14 -17.99 -4.91
CA ALA A 184 27.64 -19.05 -4.05
C ALA A 184 28.70 -19.86 -4.80
N LEU A 185 29.90 -19.99 -4.22
CA LEU A 185 31.04 -20.67 -4.84
C LEU A 185 31.36 -20.18 -6.27
N GLY A 186 31.15 -18.87 -6.53
CA GLY A 186 31.37 -18.26 -7.84
C GLY A 186 30.22 -18.39 -8.84
N PHE A 187 29.13 -19.10 -8.51
CA PHE A 187 27.99 -19.31 -9.40
C PHE A 187 26.71 -18.59 -8.92
N PRO A 188 25.87 -18.08 -9.85
CA PRO A 188 24.59 -17.49 -9.51
C PRO A 188 23.59 -18.58 -9.07
N VAL A 189 23.02 -18.43 -7.88
CA VAL A 189 22.01 -19.32 -7.31
C VAL A 189 20.77 -18.52 -6.95
N ASN A 190 19.58 -19.04 -7.28
CA ASN A 190 18.34 -18.43 -6.87
C ASN A 190 18.06 -18.74 -5.39
N ALA A 191 17.80 -17.69 -4.62
CA ALA A 191 17.26 -17.75 -3.27
C ALA A 191 15.80 -17.29 -3.32
N ALA A 192 14.88 -18.23 -3.13
CA ALA A 192 13.47 -17.90 -3.02
C ALA A 192 13.22 -17.25 -1.66
N SER A 193 12.55 -16.09 -1.67
CA SER A 193 12.31 -15.30 -0.47
C SER A 193 10.83 -15.07 -0.28
N VAL A 194 10.40 -15.23 0.96
CA VAL A 194 9.05 -14.95 1.44
C VAL A 194 9.11 -14.00 2.62
N ALA A 195 8.16 -13.09 2.72
CA ALA A 195 8.14 -12.07 3.76
C ALA A 195 6.74 -11.65 4.16
N TYR A 196 6.62 -11.21 5.41
CA TYR A 196 5.40 -10.66 5.99
C TYR A 196 5.71 -9.52 6.95
N PRO A 197 4.84 -8.50 7.06
CA PRO A 197 5.03 -7.41 8.01
C PRO A 197 4.80 -7.89 9.45
N ASN A 198 5.70 -7.52 10.37
CA ASN A 198 5.52 -7.79 11.80
C ASN A 198 6.04 -6.62 12.66
N PRO A 199 5.17 -5.86 13.36
CA PRO A 199 3.70 -5.97 13.32
C PRO A 199 3.14 -5.61 11.94
N SER A 200 1.85 -5.91 11.71
CA SER A 200 1.13 -5.51 10.49
C SER A 200 0.30 -4.24 10.75
N PRO A 201 0.86 -3.03 10.56
CA PRO A 201 0.15 -1.79 10.88
C PRO A 201 -0.98 -1.49 9.90
N VAL A 202 -1.93 -0.66 10.35
CA VAL A 202 -2.94 -0.04 9.48
C VAL A 202 -2.28 1.09 8.71
N LEU A 203 -2.27 1.01 7.38
CA LEU A 203 -1.74 2.08 6.54
C LEU A 203 -2.68 3.27 6.49
N THR A 204 -3.97 3.04 6.25
CA THR A 204 -5.01 4.09 6.25
C THR A 204 -6.30 3.60 6.87
N SER A 205 -7.12 4.53 7.37
CA SER A 205 -8.44 4.25 7.96
C SER A 205 -9.46 5.27 7.47
N THR A 206 -10.49 4.81 6.75
CA THR A 206 -11.65 5.61 6.31
C THR A 206 -12.88 5.20 7.09
N THR A 207 -13.58 6.15 7.72
CA THR A 207 -14.85 5.89 8.42
C THR A 207 -16.02 5.92 7.44
N ILE A 208 -16.91 4.94 7.50
CA ILE A 208 -18.16 4.94 6.73
C ILE A 208 -19.26 5.55 7.60
N GLY A 209 -19.78 6.71 7.20
CA GLY A 209 -20.78 7.46 7.95
C GLY A 209 -21.39 8.63 7.20
#